data_AF-A0A317Z6S6-F1
#
_entry.id   AF-A0A317Z6S6-F1
#
_cell.length_a   1.000
_cell.length_b   1.000
_cell.length_c   1.000
_cell.angle_alpha   90.00
_cell.angle_beta   90.00
_cell.angle_gamma   90.00
#
_symmetry.space_group_name_H-M   'P 1'
#
loop_
_entity.id
_entity.type
_entity.pdbx_description
1 polymer ?
#
loop_
_entity_poly.entity_id
_entity_poly.type
_entity_poly.pdbx_seq_one_letter_code
_entity_poly.pdbx_strand_id
1 'polypeptide(L)' 'PQESIPEFGQNQPLQRAGQPVELADVYVLLASDNASYITGQVYGITGGAPIN' A
#
# COMPACT_ATOMS: atom_id res chain seq x y z
N PRO A 1 9.75 4.69 -17.94
CA PRO A 1 11.00 4.49 -18.71
C PRO A 1 12.02 3.70 -17.85
N GLN A 2 12.89 2.90 -18.48
CA GLN A 2 13.87 2.07 -17.77
C GLN A 2 14.80 2.90 -16.87
N GLU A 3 15.13 4.11 -17.31
CA GLU A 3 15.96 5.09 -16.59
C GLU A 3 15.35 5.57 -15.26
N SER A 4 14.02 5.50 -15.11
CA SER A 4 13.33 5.95 -13.90
C SER A 4 13.22 4.87 -12.82
N ILE A 5 13.58 3.62 -13.12
CA ILE A 5 13.48 2.48 -12.19
C ILE A 5 14.34 2.68 -10.92
N PRO A 6 15.60 3.16 -11.00
CA PRO A 6 16.44 3.33 -9.81
C PRO A 6 15.87 4.34 -8.80
N GLU A 7 15.16 5.36 -9.27
CA GLU A 7 14.60 6.43 -8.44
C GLU A 7 13.16 6.14 -8.00
N PHE A 8 12.52 5.11 -8.57
CA PHE A 8 11.12 4.83 -8.33
C PHE A 8 10.85 4.48 -6.86
N GLY A 9 9.96 5.24 -6.23
CA GLY A 9 9.57 5.06 -4.82
C GLY A 9 10.55 5.63 -3.80
N GLN A 10 11.68 6.22 -4.21
CA GLN A 10 12.64 6.87 -3.31
C GLN A 10 12.06 8.11 -2.62
N ASN A 11 11.02 8.72 -3.21
CA ASN A 11 10.32 9.87 -2.63
C ASN A 11 9.32 9.50 -1.51
N GLN A 12 9.06 8.21 -1.28
CA GLN A 12 8.21 7.77 -0.16
C GLN A 12 8.98 7.82 1.16
N PRO A 13 8.33 7.99 2.32
CA PRO A 13 9.01 7.94 3.61
C PRO A 13 9.82 6.67 3.86
N LEU A 14 9.37 5.52 3.35
CA LEU A 14 10.15 4.26 3.40
C LEU A 14 11.30 4.16 2.39
N GLN A 15 11.51 5.19 1.55
CA GLN A 15 12.62 5.32 0.60
C GLN A 15 12.75 4.11 -0.35
N ARG A 16 11.61 3.52 -0.73
CA ARG A 16 11.54 2.42 -1.69
C ARG A 16 10.15 2.28 -2.27
N ALA A 17 10.09 1.64 -3.43
CA ALA A 17 8.83 1.16 -3.99
C ALA A 17 8.21 0.09 -3.09
N GLY A 18 6.89 0.18 -2.92
CA GLY A 18 6.10 -0.88 -2.32
C GLY A 18 6.16 -2.15 -3.17
N GLN A 19 6.17 -3.30 -2.52
CA GLN A 19 6.13 -4.60 -3.16
C GLN A 19 4.69 -5.12 -3.20
N PRO A 20 4.25 -5.84 -4.25
CA PRO A 20 2.89 -6.35 -4.34
C PRO A 20 2.43 -7.18 -3.13
N VAL A 21 3.37 -7.92 -2.52
CA VAL A 21 3.10 -8.72 -1.31
C VAL A 21 2.65 -7.86 -0.12
N GLU A 22 3.06 -6.60 -0.05
CA GLU A 22 2.72 -5.70 1.07
C GLU A 22 1.25 -5.24 1.01
N LEU A 23 0.58 -5.39 -0.13
CA LEU A 23 -0.85 -5.13 -0.27
C LEU A 23 -1.69 -6.38 0.06
N ALA A 24 -1.11 -7.57 -0.10
CA ALA A 24 -1.84 -8.84 -0.04
C ALA A 24 -2.54 -9.03 1.31
N ASP A 25 -1.87 -8.71 2.41
CA ASP A 25 -2.43 -8.90 3.76
C ASP A 25 -3.68 -8.04 4.00
N VAL A 26 -3.70 -6.80 3.50
CA VAL A 26 -4.86 -5.93 3.61
C VAL A 26 -6.02 -6.48 2.78
N TYR A 27 -5.76 -7.00 1.57
CA TYR A 27 -6.79 -7.66 0.78
C TYR A 27 -7.37 -8.89 1.49
N VAL A 28 -6.50 -9.74 2.07
CA VAL A 28 -6.93 -10.93 2.81
C VAL A 28 -7.75 -10.54 4.04
N LEU A 29 -7.33 -9.51 4.78
CA LEU A 29 -8.10 -8.97 5.91
C LEU A 29 -9.49 -8.53 5.45
N LEU A 30 -9.57 -7.69 4.41
CA LEU A 30 -10.83 -7.14 3.92
C LEU A 30 -11.76 -8.20 3.32
N ALA A 31 -11.21 -9.31 2.81
CA ALA A 31 -11.98 -10.45 2.34
C ALA A 31 -12.41 -11.42 3.47
N SER A 32 -11.89 -11.27 4.68
CA SER A 32 -12.14 -12.17 5.80
C SER A 32 -13.33 -11.74 6.67
N ASP A 33 -13.87 -12.68 7.44
CA ASP A 33 -14.94 -12.42 8.43
C ASP A 33 -14.52 -11.41 9.51
N ASN A 34 -13.21 -11.25 9.74
CA ASN A 34 -12.68 -10.25 10.68
C ASN A 34 -12.98 -8.81 10.23
N ALA A 35 -13.27 -8.58 8.95
CA ALA A 35 -13.65 -7.29 8.40
C ALA A 35 -15.18 -7.08 8.33
N SER A 36 -15.98 -7.93 8.99
CA SER A 36 -17.45 -7.90 8.90
C SER A 36 -18.13 -6.57 9.23
N TYR A 37 -17.47 -5.68 9.97
CA TYR A 37 -17.98 -4.33 10.29
C TYR A 37 -17.17 -3.19 9.65
N ILE A 38 -16.30 -3.51 8.70
CA ILE A 38 -15.49 -2.54 7.95
C ILE A 38 -16.18 -2.25 6.63
N THR A 39 -16.68 -1.02 6.46
CA THR A 39 -17.29 -0.56 5.20
C THR A 39 -17.07 0.94 4.98
N GLY A 40 -17.01 1.35 3.71
CA GLY A 40 -16.86 2.76 3.31
C GLY A 40 -15.50 3.40 3.66
N GLN A 41 -14.49 2.60 4.02
CA GLN A 41 -13.17 3.09 4.42
C GLN A 41 -12.15 3.02 3.27
N VAL A 42 -11.17 3.92 3.30
CA VAL A 42 -10.00 3.90 2.43
C VAL A 42 -8.77 3.50 3.25
N TYR A 43 -8.17 2.37 2.91
CA TYR A 43 -6.93 1.89 3.54
C TYR A 43 -5.73 2.21 2.66
N GLY A 44 -4.82 3.06 3.15
CA GLY A 44 -3.61 3.43 2.42
C GLY A 44 -2.43 2.54 2.76
N ILE A 45 -1.89 1.86 1.75
CA ILE A 45 -0.65 1.09 1.79
C ILE A 45 0.39 1.86 0.98
N THR A 46 0.86 2.97 1.56
CA THR A 46 1.53 4.05 0.81
C THR A 46 3.02 4.18 1.12
N GLY A 47 3.58 3.30 1.97
CA GLY A 47 4.97 3.44 2.43
C GLY A 47 5.21 4.72 3.23
N GLY A 48 4.17 5.20 3.93
CA GLY A 48 4.21 6.37 4.80
C GLY A 48 3.68 7.66 4.20
N ALA A 49 3.36 7.69 2.89
CA ALA A 49 2.73 8.87 2.31
C ALA A 49 1.32 9.11 2.87
N PRO A 50 0.92 10.38 3.10
CA PRO A 50 -0.42 10.72 3.54
C PRO A 50 -1.48 10.34 2.50
N ILE A 51 -2.69 10.02 2.95
CA ILE A 51 -3.83 9.58 2.12
C ILE A 51 -4.83 10.75 1.87
N ASN A 52 -4.48 11.95 2.33
CA ASN A 52 -5.35 13.14 2.38
C ASN A 52 -4.94 14.23 1.38
#